data_AF-M7U1U4-F1
#
_entry.id   AF-M7U1U4-F1
#
_cell.length_a   1.000
_cell.length_b   1.000
_cell.length_c   1.000
_cell.angle_alpha   90.00
_cell.angle_beta   90.00
_cell.angle_gamma   90.00
#
_symmetry.space_group_name_H-M   'P 1'
#
loop_
_entity.id
_entity.type
_entity.pdbx_description
1 polymer ?
#
loop_
_entity_poly.entity_id
_entity_poly.type
_entity_poly.pdbx_seq_one_letter_code
_entity_poly.pdbx_strand_id
1 'polypeptide(L)'
;MLPNHIFGCRKRPLTTADFLYENCVQDEIPDDPEVLADFGFNRCKTQSEVSHLLGVYIGLFKYLDVPSEHVDAWRRENTLLANITRCFQEVPESSRGSYYPWLLRNTHVLEQSAPDSAGMPFGPGYGQRLVENATQYLEDEDKDKAFHQLEPVSKKESFLLFAFALDNGNPNSAWDNADIWYAFGFSVSVGSSFDMSPRTLRHAEGRLGSMYNSLIAGNQHLKGYFESLGGPYYGPTGPNSPTCPFGEFWRAYDAFTLPTVFDKYGKGNEIDRAYPHLRAFLSCPEHERPLVWRLCHYISVDDVNAVGALPQLRDAAETYGIGLRLNPRDRLIMYEFYKELLGAADPLHLQEACDTGTLLRFSKQCLKKGIDHRVCSLLAELDVSKRFQMRLAGEPGHIPQTQVDP
;
A
#
# COMPACT_ATOMS: atom_id res chain seq x y z
N MET A 1 2.52 -20.78 21.19
CA MET A 1 3.80 -20.12 21.57
C MET A 1 3.79 -18.71 21.00
N LEU A 2 4.22 -17.68 21.76
CA LEU A 2 4.20 -16.30 21.25
C LEU A 2 5.16 -16.16 20.04
N PRO A 3 4.75 -15.51 18.93
CA PRO A 3 5.53 -15.37 17.69
C PRO A 3 6.94 -14.82 17.92
N ASN A 4 7.06 -13.84 18.83
CA ASN A 4 8.31 -13.16 19.14
C ASN A 4 9.38 -14.06 19.79
N HIS A 5 9.02 -15.23 20.32
CA HIS A 5 10.02 -16.12 20.94
C HIS A 5 10.81 -16.93 19.90
N ILE A 6 10.25 -17.26 18.74
CA ILE A 6 10.95 -18.06 17.70
C ILE A 6 12.03 -17.22 17.02
N PHE A 7 11.73 -15.97 16.68
CA PHE A 7 12.70 -15.03 16.09
C PHE A 7 13.73 -14.51 17.11
N GLY A 8 13.38 -14.50 18.41
CA GLY A 8 14.29 -14.09 19.49
C GLY A 8 15.17 -15.21 20.07
N CYS A 9 14.76 -16.49 19.95
CA CYS A 9 15.43 -17.62 20.59
C CYS A 9 16.08 -18.54 19.54
N ARG A 10 17.41 -18.44 19.35
CA ARG A 10 18.24 -19.16 18.36
C ARG A 10 18.39 -20.67 18.62
N LYS A 11 17.31 -21.42 18.87
CA LYS A 11 17.40 -22.89 19.08
C LYS A 11 17.55 -23.68 17.78
N ARG A 12 17.14 -23.13 16.63
CA ARG A 12 17.32 -23.71 15.29
C ARG A 12 17.39 -22.62 14.21
N PRO A 13 17.90 -22.93 12.99
CA PRO A 13 17.79 -22.04 11.84
C PRO A 13 16.32 -21.75 11.50
N LEU A 14 16.03 -20.50 11.14
CA LEU A 14 14.73 -20.11 10.59
C LEU A 14 14.58 -20.66 9.18
N THR A 15 13.35 -21.04 8.84
CA THR A 15 12.97 -21.64 7.56
C THR A 15 11.90 -20.79 6.90
N THR A 16 11.65 -20.99 5.60
CA THR A 16 10.55 -20.31 4.88
C THR A 16 9.18 -20.58 5.54
N ALA A 17 8.99 -21.71 6.23
CA ALA A 17 7.75 -21.97 6.98
C ALA A 17 7.61 -21.10 8.24
N ASP A 18 8.71 -20.67 8.85
CA ASP A 18 8.69 -19.77 10.01
C ASP A 18 8.25 -18.36 9.61
N PHE A 19 8.74 -17.89 8.46
CA PHE A 19 8.29 -16.64 7.86
C PHE A 19 6.82 -16.74 7.43
N LEU A 20 6.38 -17.86 6.83
CA LEU A 20 4.96 -18.05 6.52
C LEU A 20 4.09 -18.08 7.79
N TYR A 21 4.55 -18.72 8.86
CA TYR A 21 3.85 -18.73 10.15
C TYR A 21 3.70 -17.31 10.70
N GLU A 22 4.75 -16.48 10.64
CA GLU A 22 4.67 -15.08 11.04
C GLU A 22 3.62 -14.32 10.22
N ASN A 23 3.63 -14.48 8.90
CA ASN A 23 2.66 -13.86 8.00
C ASN A 23 1.22 -14.31 8.32
N CYS A 24 1.02 -15.60 8.61
CA CYS A 24 -0.28 -16.13 9.04
C CYS A 24 -0.71 -15.58 10.41
N VAL A 25 0.23 -15.38 11.33
CA VAL A 25 -0.03 -14.72 12.61
C VAL A 25 -0.53 -13.30 12.39
N GLN A 26 0.12 -12.56 11.49
CA GLN A 26 -0.23 -11.17 11.20
C GLN A 26 -1.42 -11.01 10.23
N ASP A 27 -1.87 -12.10 9.60
CA ASP A 27 -2.89 -12.09 8.54
C ASP A 27 -2.44 -11.26 7.32
N GLU A 28 -1.19 -11.50 6.89
CA GLU A 28 -0.56 -10.79 5.79
C GLU A 28 -0.14 -11.75 4.66
N ILE A 29 -0.29 -11.32 3.41
CA ILE A 29 0.19 -12.07 2.25
C ILE A 29 1.73 -12.00 2.21
N PRO A 30 2.44 -13.13 2.01
CA PRO A 30 3.89 -13.10 1.88
C PRO A 30 4.39 -12.27 0.70
N ASP A 31 5.50 -11.58 0.91
CA ASP A 31 6.26 -10.83 -0.09
C ASP A 31 7.61 -11.49 -0.41
N ASP A 32 8.15 -12.28 0.53
CA ASP A 32 9.37 -13.06 0.36
C ASP A 32 9.22 -14.04 -0.84
N PRO A 33 10.07 -13.92 -1.89
CA PRO A 33 9.99 -14.75 -3.09
C PRO A 33 10.17 -16.25 -2.83
N GLU A 34 10.97 -16.63 -1.83
CA GLU A 34 11.18 -18.03 -1.46
C GLU A 34 9.94 -18.60 -0.77
N VAL A 35 9.33 -17.85 0.14
CA VAL A 35 8.06 -18.23 0.79
C VAL A 35 6.95 -18.38 -0.25
N LEU A 36 6.84 -17.43 -1.17
CA LEU A 36 5.85 -17.46 -2.23
C LEU A 36 5.99 -18.69 -3.13
N ALA A 37 7.24 -19.08 -3.45
CA ALA A 37 7.53 -20.26 -4.27
C ALA A 37 7.30 -21.58 -3.52
N ASP A 38 7.84 -21.69 -2.30
CA ASP A 38 7.83 -22.91 -1.49
C ASP A 38 6.41 -23.36 -1.12
N PHE A 39 5.52 -22.41 -0.85
CA PHE A 39 4.18 -22.65 -0.34
C PHE A 39 3.07 -22.41 -1.37
N GLY A 40 3.43 -22.27 -2.64
CA GLY A 40 2.46 -22.34 -3.74
C GLY A 40 1.72 -21.04 -4.07
N PHE A 41 2.02 -19.93 -3.38
CA PHE A 41 1.42 -18.62 -3.69
C PHE A 41 1.74 -18.16 -5.12
N ASN A 42 2.93 -18.50 -5.63
CA ASN A 42 3.29 -18.24 -7.03
C ASN A 42 2.46 -19.04 -8.05
N ARG A 43 1.73 -20.08 -7.62
CA ARG A 43 0.87 -20.88 -8.49
C ARG A 43 -0.59 -20.43 -8.46
N CYS A 44 -0.95 -19.50 -7.58
CA CYS A 44 -2.26 -18.86 -7.60
C CYS A 44 -2.44 -18.06 -8.88
N LYS A 45 -3.68 -17.96 -9.38
CA LYS A 45 -4.02 -17.25 -10.62
C LYS A 45 -4.60 -15.87 -10.38
N THR A 46 -5.17 -15.66 -9.20
CA THR A 46 -5.86 -14.42 -8.82
C THR A 46 -5.47 -14.03 -7.40
N GLN A 47 -5.64 -12.74 -7.07
CA GLN A 47 -5.41 -12.25 -5.71
C GLN A 47 -6.33 -12.92 -4.68
N SER A 48 -7.55 -13.31 -5.08
CA SER A 48 -8.45 -14.07 -4.22
C SER A 48 -7.89 -15.45 -3.88
N GLU A 49 -7.29 -16.16 -4.84
CA GLU A 49 -6.65 -17.46 -4.56
C GLU A 49 -5.47 -17.33 -3.59
N VAL A 50 -4.66 -16.27 -3.73
CA VAL A 50 -3.56 -15.95 -2.80
C VAL A 50 -4.12 -15.77 -1.38
N SER A 51 -5.22 -15.02 -1.24
CA SER A 51 -5.90 -14.81 0.04
C SER A 51 -6.50 -16.10 0.60
N HIS A 52 -7.13 -16.94 -0.22
CA HIS A 52 -7.67 -18.22 0.26
C HIS A 52 -6.57 -19.17 0.72
N LEU A 53 -5.45 -19.20 0.01
CA LEU A 53 -4.31 -20.02 0.36
C LEU A 53 -3.70 -19.57 1.70
N LEU A 54 -3.59 -18.26 1.93
CA LEU A 54 -3.23 -17.73 3.25
C LEU A 54 -4.24 -18.19 4.31
N GLY A 55 -5.54 -18.14 4.02
CA GLY A 55 -6.60 -18.64 4.90
C GLY A 55 -6.46 -20.12 5.27
N VAL A 56 -6.00 -20.98 4.35
CA VAL A 56 -5.66 -22.39 4.64
C VAL A 56 -4.52 -22.48 5.64
N TYR A 57 -3.42 -21.76 5.42
CA TYR A 57 -2.26 -21.79 6.31
C TYR A 57 -2.58 -21.17 7.69
N ILE A 58 -3.39 -20.13 7.74
CA ILE A 58 -3.93 -19.59 8.99
C ILE A 58 -4.74 -20.66 9.73
N GLY A 59 -5.62 -21.38 9.03
CA GLY A 59 -6.33 -22.55 9.54
C GLY A 59 -5.38 -23.56 10.20
N LEU A 60 -4.34 -23.94 9.46
CA LEU A 60 -3.34 -24.92 9.87
C LEU A 60 -2.54 -24.48 11.10
N PHE A 61 -2.03 -23.25 11.11
CA PHE A 61 -1.16 -22.74 12.16
C PHE A 61 -1.89 -22.28 13.41
N LYS A 62 -2.99 -21.52 13.27
CA LYS A 62 -3.69 -20.90 14.40
C LYS A 62 -4.76 -21.79 15.02
N TYR A 63 -5.42 -22.62 14.21
CA TYR A 63 -6.59 -23.37 14.67
C TYR A 63 -6.33 -24.87 14.82
N LEU A 64 -5.38 -25.42 14.07
CA LEU A 64 -4.94 -26.82 14.22
C LEU A 64 -3.61 -26.96 14.97
N ASP A 65 -3.02 -25.84 15.41
CA ASP A 65 -1.77 -25.78 16.19
C ASP A 65 -0.61 -26.58 15.56
N VAL A 66 -0.57 -26.69 14.23
CA VAL A 66 0.51 -27.38 13.53
C VAL A 66 1.78 -26.51 13.59
N PRO A 67 2.92 -27.02 14.10
CA PRO A 67 4.16 -26.24 14.14
C PRO A 67 4.73 -25.96 12.74
N SER A 68 5.38 -24.80 12.57
CA SER A 68 6.10 -24.44 11.34
C SER A 68 7.17 -25.47 10.96
N GLU A 69 7.79 -26.15 11.93
CA GLU A 69 8.74 -27.25 11.66
C GLU A 69 8.11 -28.38 10.85
N HIS A 70 6.87 -28.75 11.18
CA HIS A 70 6.18 -29.83 10.50
C HIS A 70 5.81 -29.42 9.08
N VAL A 71 5.33 -28.19 8.90
CA VAL A 71 4.98 -27.66 7.58
C VAL A 71 6.22 -27.56 6.68
N ASP A 72 7.35 -27.13 7.23
CA ASP A 72 8.66 -27.15 6.55
C ASP A 72 9.07 -28.57 6.14
N ALA A 73 8.95 -29.55 7.04
CA ALA A 73 9.24 -30.94 6.73
C ALA A 73 8.35 -31.48 5.59
N TRP A 74 7.04 -31.22 5.65
CA TRP A 74 6.10 -31.63 4.60
C TRP A 74 6.41 -31.00 3.24
N ARG A 75 6.90 -29.76 3.23
CA ARG A 75 7.38 -29.11 2.01
C ARG A 75 8.63 -29.80 1.46
N ARG A 76 9.63 -30.12 2.30
CA ARG A 76 10.86 -30.83 1.85
C ARG A 76 10.57 -32.23 1.31
N GLU A 77 9.61 -32.90 1.92
CA GLU A 77 9.21 -34.27 1.56
C GLU A 77 8.22 -34.31 0.38
N ASN A 78 7.79 -33.15 -0.12
CA ASN A 78 6.75 -33.03 -1.15
C ASN A 78 5.43 -33.72 -0.75
N THR A 79 5.08 -33.67 0.54
CA THR A 79 3.88 -34.26 1.13
C THR A 79 2.90 -33.20 1.66
N LEU A 80 3.11 -31.93 1.31
CA LEU A 80 2.40 -30.77 1.84
C LEU A 80 0.88 -30.87 1.70
N LEU A 81 0.35 -31.07 0.48
CA LEU A 81 -1.08 -31.20 0.24
C LEU A 81 -1.70 -32.38 1.00
N ALA A 82 -1.02 -33.53 1.00
CA ALA A 82 -1.51 -34.74 1.66
C ALA A 82 -1.59 -34.58 3.18
N ASN A 83 -0.59 -33.95 3.80
CA ASN A 83 -0.57 -33.72 5.24
C ASN A 83 -1.56 -32.63 5.67
N ILE A 84 -1.68 -31.53 4.91
CA ILE A 84 -2.72 -30.51 5.14
C ILE A 84 -4.10 -31.16 5.08
N THR A 85 -4.35 -31.96 4.04
CA THR A 85 -5.61 -32.69 3.85
C THR A 85 -5.92 -33.58 5.05
N ARG A 86 -4.92 -34.32 5.57
CA ARG A 86 -5.08 -35.16 6.75
C ARG A 86 -5.48 -34.34 7.98
N CYS A 87 -4.77 -33.24 8.26
CA CYS A 87 -5.06 -32.39 9.42
C CYS A 87 -6.50 -31.84 9.40
N PHE A 88 -6.97 -31.33 8.25
CA PHE A 88 -8.33 -30.82 8.14
C PHE A 88 -9.41 -31.92 8.16
N GLN A 89 -9.10 -33.13 7.69
CA GLN A 89 -10.03 -34.26 7.74
C GLN A 89 -10.33 -34.74 9.16
N GLU A 90 -9.39 -34.57 10.10
CA GLU A 90 -9.60 -34.88 11.53
C GLU A 90 -10.59 -33.92 12.21
N VAL A 91 -10.78 -32.73 11.65
CA VAL A 91 -11.76 -31.74 12.12
C VAL A 91 -13.16 -32.14 11.62
N PRO A 92 -14.22 -32.00 12.44
CA PRO A 92 -15.61 -32.17 11.98
C PRO A 92 -15.91 -31.29 10.77
N GLU A 93 -16.67 -31.80 9.81
CA GLU A 93 -16.93 -31.12 8.53
C GLU A 93 -17.50 -29.70 8.70
N SER A 94 -18.39 -29.49 9.68
CA SER A 94 -18.97 -28.18 10.02
C SER A 94 -17.96 -27.15 10.53
N SER A 95 -16.77 -27.59 10.94
CA SER A 95 -15.76 -26.77 11.62
C SER A 95 -14.47 -26.61 10.81
N ARG A 96 -14.40 -27.15 9.59
CA ARG A 96 -13.21 -27.07 8.72
C ARG A 96 -12.99 -25.69 8.10
N GLY A 97 -14.00 -24.81 8.15
CA GLY A 97 -14.00 -23.53 7.45
C GLY A 97 -14.15 -23.70 5.93
N SER A 98 -14.26 -22.57 5.21
CA SER A 98 -14.49 -22.55 3.75
C SER A 98 -13.20 -22.65 2.92
N TYR A 99 -12.05 -22.27 3.50
CA TYR A 99 -10.75 -22.30 2.82
C TYR A 99 -10.27 -23.71 2.48
N TYR A 100 -10.52 -24.70 3.36
CA TYR A 100 -10.11 -26.09 3.09
C TYR A 100 -10.89 -26.72 1.93
N PRO A 101 -12.25 -26.63 1.86
CA PRO A 101 -13.00 -27.03 0.67
C PRO A 101 -12.54 -26.33 -0.61
N TRP A 102 -12.14 -25.05 -0.53
CA TRP A 102 -11.54 -24.35 -1.67
C TRP A 102 -10.22 -25.00 -2.11
N LEU A 103 -9.33 -25.35 -1.18
CA LEU A 103 -8.06 -26.03 -1.51
C LEU A 103 -8.29 -27.34 -2.25
N LEU A 104 -9.29 -28.13 -1.83
CA LEU A 104 -9.62 -29.41 -2.50
C LEU A 104 -10.09 -29.22 -3.95
N ARG A 105 -10.66 -28.06 -4.28
CA ARG A 105 -11.02 -27.70 -5.67
C ARG A 105 -9.85 -27.08 -6.45
N ASN A 106 -8.79 -26.66 -5.75
CA ASN A 106 -7.66 -25.90 -6.30
C ASN A 106 -6.32 -26.54 -5.92
N THR A 107 -6.23 -27.88 -5.97
CA THR A 107 -5.01 -28.63 -5.59
C THR A 107 -3.77 -28.21 -6.37
N HIS A 108 -3.97 -27.68 -7.59
CA HIS A 108 -2.93 -27.14 -8.47
C HIS A 108 -2.01 -26.11 -7.80
N VAL A 109 -2.46 -25.41 -6.77
CA VAL A 109 -1.62 -24.42 -6.06
C VAL A 109 -0.51 -25.07 -5.23
N LEU A 110 -0.70 -26.32 -4.77
CA LEU A 110 0.28 -27.07 -3.98
C LEU A 110 0.87 -28.29 -4.70
N GLU A 111 0.24 -28.75 -5.80
CA GLU A 111 0.77 -29.83 -6.61
C GLU A 111 1.95 -29.32 -7.46
N GLN A 112 3.09 -30.00 -7.39
CA GLN A 112 4.28 -29.65 -8.18
C GLN A 112 4.06 -29.95 -9.67
N SER A 113 3.35 -29.07 -10.35
CA SER A 113 3.47 -28.88 -11.79
C SER A 113 4.40 -27.70 -12.05
N ALA A 114 5.17 -27.73 -13.14
CA ALA A 114 6.04 -26.62 -13.52
C ALA A 114 5.21 -25.31 -13.51
N PRO A 115 5.73 -24.21 -12.94
CA PRO A 115 4.98 -22.96 -12.92
C PRO A 115 4.75 -22.51 -14.36
N ASP A 116 3.49 -22.44 -14.79
CA ASP A 116 3.12 -21.65 -15.96
C ASP A 116 3.39 -20.19 -15.59
N SER A 117 4.56 -19.70 -16.00
CA SER A 117 5.01 -18.32 -15.75
C SER A 117 4.05 -17.27 -16.30
N ALA A 118 3.15 -17.65 -17.21
CA ALA A 118 2.11 -16.82 -17.80
C ALA A 118 0.92 -16.50 -16.85
N GLY A 119 0.78 -17.18 -15.71
CA GLY A 119 -0.39 -17.08 -14.82
C GLY A 119 -0.16 -16.44 -13.44
N MET A 120 1.07 -16.07 -13.08
CA MET A 120 1.36 -15.65 -11.69
C MET A 120 0.78 -14.27 -11.34
N PRO A 121 0.23 -14.04 -10.12
CA PRO A 121 -0.39 -12.77 -9.70
C PRO A 121 0.64 -11.65 -9.54
N PHE A 122 1.93 -12.01 -9.47
CA PHE A 122 3.07 -11.09 -9.37
C PHE A 122 4.10 -11.31 -10.49
N GLY A 123 3.74 -12.09 -11.52
CA GLY A 123 4.64 -12.43 -12.62
C GLY A 123 4.69 -11.36 -13.72
N PRO A 124 5.66 -11.49 -14.65
CA PRO A 124 5.70 -10.68 -15.86
C PRO A 124 4.34 -10.73 -16.59
N GLY A 125 3.77 -9.56 -16.91
CA GLY A 125 2.49 -9.47 -17.60
C GLY A 125 1.23 -9.38 -16.72
N TYR A 126 1.33 -9.40 -15.39
CA TYR A 126 0.16 -9.18 -14.51
C TYR A 126 -0.57 -7.85 -14.82
N GLY A 127 0.18 -6.75 -14.91
CA GLY A 127 -0.39 -5.44 -15.27
C GLY A 127 -1.08 -5.44 -16.64
N GLN A 128 -0.57 -6.20 -17.62
CA GLN A 128 -1.20 -6.33 -18.92
C GLN A 128 -2.54 -7.08 -18.83
N ARG A 129 -2.60 -8.18 -18.09
CA ARG A 129 -3.85 -8.95 -17.90
C ARG A 129 -4.92 -8.13 -17.17
N LEU A 130 -4.54 -7.33 -16.17
CA LEU A 130 -5.45 -6.40 -15.50
C LEU A 130 -6.09 -5.44 -16.49
N VAL A 131 -5.27 -4.80 -17.32
CA VAL A 131 -5.70 -3.86 -18.37
C VAL A 131 -6.64 -4.55 -19.36
N GLU A 132 -6.26 -5.72 -19.89
CA GLU A 132 -7.07 -6.49 -20.85
C GLU A 132 -8.45 -6.88 -20.29
N ASN A 133 -8.50 -7.34 -19.04
CA ASN A 133 -9.76 -7.70 -18.38
C ASN A 133 -10.68 -6.48 -18.15
N ALA A 134 -10.08 -5.29 -17.96
CA ALA A 134 -10.79 -4.05 -17.70
C ALA A 134 -11.24 -3.32 -18.99
N THR A 135 -10.72 -3.67 -20.17
CA THR A 135 -11.02 -2.98 -21.45
C THR A 135 -12.53 -2.88 -21.74
N GLN A 136 -13.31 -3.86 -21.33
CA GLN A 136 -14.77 -3.87 -21.51
C GLN A 136 -15.50 -2.71 -20.80
N TYR A 137 -14.88 -2.08 -19.80
CA TYR A 137 -15.42 -0.95 -19.05
C TYR A 137 -15.08 0.42 -19.65
N LEU A 138 -14.20 0.47 -20.66
CA LEU A 138 -13.91 1.68 -21.40
C LEU A 138 -15.15 2.19 -22.16
N GLU A 139 -15.16 3.48 -22.46
CA GLU A 139 -16.13 4.09 -23.35
C GLU A 139 -15.92 3.56 -24.78
N ASP A 140 -16.96 3.55 -25.61
CA ASP A 140 -16.93 2.89 -26.93
C ASP A 140 -15.81 3.44 -27.83
N GLU A 141 -15.46 4.72 -27.69
CA GLU A 141 -14.39 5.36 -28.47
C GLU A 141 -12.97 4.91 -28.05
N ASP A 142 -12.83 4.28 -26.88
CA ASP A 142 -11.55 3.89 -26.28
C ASP A 142 -11.33 2.37 -26.23
N LYS A 143 -12.35 1.54 -26.48
CA LYS A 143 -12.27 0.08 -26.38
C LYS A 143 -11.23 -0.57 -27.30
N ASP A 144 -11.02 -0.01 -28.48
CA ASP A 144 -10.06 -0.52 -29.47
C ASP A 144 -8.64 0.09 -29.30
N LYS A 145 -8.47 1.02 -28.35
CA LYS A 145 -7.18 1.67 -28.11
C LYS A 145 -6.31 0.81 -27.20
N ALA A 146 -5.02 0.78 -27.50
CA ALA A 146 -4.04 0.23 -26.57
C ALA A 146 -3.93 1.14 -25.33
N PHE A 147 -3.58 0.57 -24.18
CA PHE A 147 -3.46 1.30 -22.91
C PHE A 147 -2.62 2.60 -23.00
N HIS A 148 -1.51 2.56 -23.73
CA HIS A 148 -0.62 3.72 -23.91
C HIS A 148 -1.19 4.81 -24.83
N GLN A 149 -2.31 4.55 -25.52
CA GLN A 149 -3.00 5.49 -26.40
C GLN A 149 -4.19 6.17 -25.70
N LEU A 150 -4.48 5.81 -24.45
CA LEU A 150 -5.53 6.44 -23.67
C LEU A 150 -5.09 7.85 -23.29
N GLU A 151 -5.90 8.82 -23.71
CA GLU A 151 -5.71 10.24 -23.43
C GLU A 151 -7.02 10.83 -22.86
N PRO A 152 -6.94 11.81 -21.95
CA PRO A 152 -5.73 12.39 -21.35
C PRO A 152 -5.00 11.43 -20.37
N VAL A 153 -3.81 11.81 -19.88
CA VAL A 153 -3.05 11.07 -18.86
C VAL A 153 -3.91 10.68 -17.65
N SER A 154 -4.79 11.57 -17.20
CA SER A 154 -5.71 11.31 -16.08
C SER A 154 -6.66 10.15 -16.35
N LYS A 155 -7.13 9.96 -17.60
CA LYS A 155 -7.91 8.80 -18.02
C LYS A 155 -7.07 7.51 -17.94
N LYS A 156 -5.83 7.55 -18.44
CA LYS A 156 -4.92 6.41 -18.42
C LYS A 156 -4.60 5.96 -16.99
N GLU A 157 -4.25 6.89 -16.10
CA GLU A 157 -3.98 6.62 -14.68
C GLU A 157 -5.22 6.07 -13.96
N SER A 158 -6.37 6.70 -14.18
CA SER A 158 -7.65 6.25 -13.64
C SER A 158 -8.00 4.85 -14.10
N PHE A 159 -7.74 4.51 -15.37
CA PHE A 159 -8.03 3.19 -15.91
C PHE A 159 -7.17 2.11 -15.26
N LEU A 160 -5.89 2.42 -14.99
CA LEU A 160 -5.01 1.49 -14.31
C LEU A 160 -5.46 1.21 -12.87
N LEU A 161 -5.81 2.26 -12.10
CA LEU A 161 -6.40 2.06 -10.77
C LEU A 161 -7.74 1.31 -10.85
N PHE A 162 -8.56 1.60 -11.86
CA PHE A 162 -9.84 0.93 -12.07
C PHE A 162 -9.66 -0.57 -12.31
N ALA A 163 -8.69 -0.94 -13.14
CA ALA A 163 -8.32 -2.34 -13.39
C ALA A 163 -7.84 -3.05 -12.12
N PHE A 164 -7.01 -2.40 -11.30
CA PHE A 164 -6.61 -2.92 -9.99
C PHE A 164 -7.81 -3.16 -9.07
N ALA A 165 -8.72 -2.18 -9.01
CA ALA A 165 -9.85 -2.26 -8.11
C ALA A 165 -10.83 -3.38 -8.48
N LEU A 166 -10.98 -3.67 -9.78
CA LEU A 166 -11.76 -4.79 -10.28
C LEU A 166 -11.18 -6.16 -9.88
N ASP A 167 -9.84 -6.28 -9.79
CA ASP A 167 -9.15 -7.50 -9.36
C ASP A 167 -8.93 -7.58 -7.84
N ASN A 168 -9.51 -6.64 -7.08
CA ASN A 168 -9.33 -6.51 -5.64
C ASN A 168 -7.85 -6.31 -5.23
N GLY A 169 -7.06 -5.71 -6.11
CA GLY A 169 -5.66 -5.34 -5.90
C GLY A 169 -5.49 -3.86 -5.56
N ASN A 170 -4.26 -3.51 -5.17
CA ASN A 170 -3.84 -2.13 -4.93
C ASN A 170 -2.61 -1.80 -5.76
N PRO A 171 -2.44 -0.53 -6.16
CA PRO A 171 -1.18 -0.08 -6.74
C PRO A 171 -0.04 -0.25 -5.72
N ASN A 172 1.16 -0.52 -6.22
CA ASN A 172 2.38 -0.58 -5.40
C ASN A 172 3.03 0.82 -5.32
N SER A 173 3.49 1.24 -4.14
CA SER A 173 4.18 2.50 -3.91
C SER A 173 5.48 2.66 -4.72
N ALA A 174 6.11 1.54 -5.10
CA ALA A 174 7.36 1.48 -5.86
C ALA A 174 7.17 1.34 -7.38
N TRP A 175 5.94 1.30 -7.89
CA TRP A 175 5.69 1.05 -9.31
C TRP A 175 5.94 2.30 -10.18
N ASP A 176 6.85 2.19 -11.14
CA ASP A 176 7.46 3.31 -11.89
C ASP A 176 6.58 3.89 -13.02
N ASN A 177 5.60 3.13 -13.52
CA ASN A 177 4.99 3.45 -14.82
C ASN A 177 3.91 4.55 -14.78
N ALA A 178 3.38 4.92 -13.61
CA ALA A 178 2.23 5.85 -13.57
C ALA A 178 1.99 6.64 -12.27
N ASP A 179 2.87 6.57 -11.26
CA ASP A 179 2.74 7.29 -9.96
C ASP A 179 1.34 7.24 -9.30
N ILE A 180 0.54 6.23 -9.68
CA ILE A 180 -0.89 6.12 -9.37
C ILE A 180 -1.14 5.98 -7.86
N TRP A 181 -0.18 5.41 -7.15
CA TRP A 181 -0.23 5.27 -5.71
C TRP A 181 -0.31 6.65 -5.04
N TYR A 182 0.55 7.58 -5.46
CA TYR A 182 0.49 8.97 -5.00
C TYR A 182 -0.74 9.68 -5.54
N ALA A 183 -0.99 9.55 -6.84
CA ALA A 183 -2.03 10.29 -7.55
C ALA A 183 -3.42 10.15 -6.91
N PHE A 184 -3.74 8.94 -6.44
CA PHE A 184 -5.00 8.57 -5.80
C PHE A 184 -4.99 8.56 -4.26
N GLY A 185 -3.96 9.16 -3.65
CA GLY A 185 -3.97 9.53 -2.24
C GLY A 185 -3.57 8.42 -1.26
N PHE A 186 -2.95 7.32 -1.71
CA PHE A 186 -2.44 6.32 -0.79
C PHE A 186 -1.34 6.87 0.14
N SER A 187 -0.64 7.94 -0.26
CA SER A 187 0.27 8.68 0.62
C SER A 187 -0.40 9.28 1.85
N VAL A 188 -1.70 9.58 1.79
CA VAL A 188 -2.45 10.11 2.93
C VAL A 188 -2.66 9.05 4.01
N SER A 189 -2.70 7.77 3.62
CA SER A 189 -2.81 6.63 4.53
C SER A 189 -1.62 6.52 5.48
N VAL A 190 -0.42 6.87 4.99
CA VAL A 190 0.80 7.00 5.81
C VAL A 190 0.53 8.03 6.90
N GLY A 191 0.25 9.27 6.51
CA GLY A 191 0.06 10.38 7.45
C GLY A 191 -1.15 10.31 8.38
N SER A 192 -2.06 9.35 8.18
CA SER A 192 -3.25 9.15 9.02
C SER A 192 -3.08 8.01 10.03
N SER A 193 -1.91 7.35 10.05
CA SER A 193 -1.63 6.18 10.89
C SER A 193 -0.90 6.58 12.18
N PHE A 194 -1.40 6.12 13.34
CA PHE A 194 -0.78 6.35 14.66
C PHE A 194 0.50 5.52 14.91
N ASP A 195 0.86 4.66 13.97
CA ASP A 195 2.04 3.80 13.97
C ASP A 195 2.48 3.61 12.51
N MET A 196 3.77 3.78 12.24
CA MET A 196 4.37 3.61 10.90
C MET A 196 5.05 2.25 10.73
N SER A 197 4.68 1.26 11.55
CA SER A 197 5.06 -0.10 11.26
C SER A 197 4.57 -0.49 9.85
N PRO A 198 5.35 -1.29 9.08
CA PRO A 198 4.95 -1.74 7.75
C PRO A 198 3.53 -2.33 7.72
N ARG A 199 3.14 -3.00 8.81
CA ARG A 199 1.79 -3.54 9.01
C ARG A 199 0.69 -2.48 8.98
N THR A 200 0.84 -1.40 9.76
CA THR A 200 -0.18 -0.36 9.85
C THR A 200 -0.32 0.37 8.52
N LEU A 201 0.79 0.59 7.83
CA LEU A 201 0.80 1.15 6.47
C LEU A 201 0.03 0.26 5.48
N ARG A 202 0.37 -1.03 5.41
CA ARG A 202 -0.34 -2.00 4.56
C ARG A 202 -1.83 -2.07 4.86
N HIS A 203 -2.20 -2.02 6.14
CA HIS A 203 -3.61 -2.01 6.54
C HIS A 203 -4.34 -0.73 6.09
N ALA A 204 -3.69 0.42 6.26
CA ALA A 204 -4.25 1.70 5.84
C ALA A 204 -4.37 1.81 4.31
N GLU A 205 -3.41 1.28 3.56
CA GLU A 205 -3.49 1.14 2.10
C GLU A 205 -4.61 0.19 1.68
N GLY A 206 -4.67 -1.00 2.28
CA GLY A 206 -5.70 -2.01 2.00
C GLY A 206 -7.11 -1.49 2.24
N ARG A 207 -7.29 -0.65 3.27
CA ARG A 207 -8.59 -0.03 3.56
C ARG A 207 -8.97 1.04 2.53
N LEU A 208 -8.04 1.89 2.09
CA LEU A 208 -8.30 2.83 1.00
C LEU A 208 -8.60 2.11 -0.32
N GLY A 209 -7.81 1.08 -0.62
CA GLY A 209 -8.06 0.13 -1.69
C GLY A 209 -9.46 -0.45 -1.69
N SER A 210 -9.88 -1.01 -0.54
CA SER A 210 -11.22 -1.56 -0.36
C SER A 210 -12.33 -0.53 -0.63
N MET A 211 -12.12 0.74 -0.28
CA MET A 211 -13.07 1.79 -0.64
C MET A 211 -13.14 1.99 -2.16
N TYR A 212 -12.00 2.07 -2.87
CA TYR A 212 -11.99 2.12 -4.34
C TYR A 212 -12.67 0.88 -4.97
N ASN A 213 -12.38 -0.33 -4.47
CA ASN A 213 -13.01 -1.57 -4.92
C ASN A 213 -14.52 -1.54 -4.74
N SER A 214 -14.98 -1.02 -3.59
CA SER A 214 -16.40 -0.86 -3.32
C SER A 214 -17.07 0.19 -4.21
N LEU A 215 -16.36 1.25 -4.62
CA LEU A 215 -16.90 2.23 -5.57
C LEU A 215 -17.03 1.62 -6.97
N ILE A 216 -16.04 0.85 -7.40
CA ILE A 216 -15.88 0.41 -8.79
C ILE A 216 -16.61 -0.91 -9.05
N ALA A 217 -16.45 -1.89 -8.16
CA ALA A 217 -17.04 -3.22 -8.28
C ALA A 217 -18.26 -3.41 -7.35
N GLY A 218 -18.64 -2.41 -6.54
CA GLY A 218 -19.79 -2.53 -5.65
C GLY A 218 -19.58 -3.67 -4.66
N ASN A 219 -20.60 -4.49 -4.42
CA ASN A 219 -20.47 -5.72 -3.62
C ASN A 219 -20.05 -6.95 -4.44
N GLN A 220 -19.83 -6.80 -5.76
CA GLN A 220 -19.52 -7.92 -6.64
C GLN A 220 -18.18 -8.57 -6.27
N HIS A 221 -17.20 -7.78 -5.83
CA HIS A 221 -15.91 -8.30 -5.37
C HIS A 221 -16.07 -9.22 -4.15
N LEU A 222 -16.87 -8.82 -3.15
CA LEU A 222 -17.17 -9.68 -1.99
C LEU A 222 -17.95 -10.92 -2.43
N LYS A 223 -18.96 -10.74 -3.29
CA LYS A 223 -19.77 -11.86 -3.79
C LYS A 223 -18.89 -12.88 -4.52
N GLY A 224 -18.03 -12.44 -5.45
CA GLY A 224 -17.10 -13.30 -6.17
C GLY A 224 -16.09 -14.00 -5.24
N TYR A 225 -15.59 -13.29 -4.22
CA TYR A 225 -14.74 -13.87 -3.19
C TYR A 225 -15.45 -15.02 -2.45
N PHE A 226 -16.66 -14.80 -1.92
CA PHE A 226 -17.41 -15.84 -1.20
C PHE A 226 -17.86 -16.99 -2.11
N GLU A 227 -18.28 -16.69 -3.34
CA GLU A 227 -18.63 -17.70 -4.35
C GLU A 227 -17.43 -18.58 -4.71
N SER A 228 -16.23 -18.00 -4.84
CA SER A 228 -15.02 -18.78 -5.11
C SER A 228 -14.64 -19.71 -3.95
N LEU A 229 -14.94 -19.31 -2.71
CA LEU A 229 -14.87 -20.18 -1.53
C LEU A 229 -15.96 -21.27 -1.51
N GLY A 230 -16.92 -21.24 -2.44
CA GLY A 230 -18.04 -22.17 -2.50
C GLY A 230 -19.06 -21.95 -1.38
N GLY A 231 -18.99 -20.80 -0.71
CA GLY A 231 -19.89 -20.42 0.37
C GLY A 231 -21.02 -19.51 -0.14
N PRO A 232 -22.20 -19.56 0.49
CA PRO A 232 -23.24 -18.58 0.20
C PRO A 232 -22.79 -17.18 0.66
N TYR A 233 -22.98 -16.17 -0.18
CA TYR A 233 -22.80 -14.77 0.19
C TYR A 233 -23.93 -14.33 1.11
N TYR A 234 -23.60 -14.02 2.37
CA TYR A 234 -24.57 -13.54 3.39
C TYR A 234 -24.65 -12.01 3.49
N GLY A 235 -24.01 -11.28 2.57
CA GLY A 235 -24.15 -9.82 2.52
C GLY A 235 -25.50 -9.39 1.97
N PRO A 236 -25.72 -8.07 1.77
CA PRO A 236 -26.99 -7.55 1.30
C PRO A 236 -27.43 -8.26 0.02
N THR A 237 -28.55 -8.99 0.08
CA THR A 237 -29.14 -9.73 -1.05
C THR A 237 -29.90 -8.82 -2.02
N GLY A 238 -29.83 -7.49 -1.82
CA GLY A 238 -30.39 -6.48 -2.70
C GLY A 238 -29.63 -6.37 -4.03
N PRO A 239 -30.12 -5.54 -4.97
CA PRO A 239 -29.35 -5.23 -6.18
C PRO A 239 -27.93 -4.79 -5.79
N ASN A 240 -26.94 -5.18 -6.60
CA ASN A 240 -25.54 -4.80 -6.39
C ASN A 240 -25.47 -3.32 -5.99
N SER A 241 -24.69 -3.00 -4.94
CA SER A 241 -24.39 -1.60 -4.60
C SER A 241 -24.05 -0.85 -5.88
N PRO A 242 -24.59 0.36 -6.07
CA PRO A 242 -24.35 1.13 -7.29
C PRO A 242 -22.85 1.23 -7.51
N THR A 243 -22.42 0.93 -8.73
CA THR A 243 -21.02 1.01 -9.13
C THR A 243 -20.77 2.29 -9.91
N CYS A 244 -19.61 2.89 -9.70
CA CYS A 244 -19.17 4.06 -10.43
C CYS A 244 -18.70 3.63 -11.83
N PRO A 245 -19.38 4.07 -12.91
CA PRO A 245 -18.91 3.82 -14.26
C PRO A 245 -17.54 4.46 -14.48
N PHE A 246 -16.68 3.81 -15.27
CA PHE A 246 -15.34 4.33 -15.56
C PHE A 246 -15.36 5.78 -16.05
N GLY A 247 -16.28 6.12 -16.97
CA GLY A 247 -16.46 7.46 -17.51
C GLY A 247 -16.78 8.54 -16.48
N GLU A 248 -17.46 8.18 -15.38
CA GLU A 248 -17.70 9.09 -14.26
C GLU A 248 -16.45 9.20 -13.39
N PHE A 249 -15.82 8.07 -13.07
CA PHE A 249 -14.64 8.00 -12.22
C PHE A 249 -13.48 8.84 -12.75
N TRP A 250 -13.08 8.64 -14.01
CA TRP A 250 -11.89 9.31 -14.56
C TRP A 250 -12.10 10.81 -14.74
N ARG A 251 -13.31 11.24 -15.12
CA ARG A 251 -13.64 12.68 -15.25
C ARG A 251 -13.67 13.37 -13.89
N ALA A 252 -14.16 12.68 -12.85
CA ALA A 252 -14.13 13.23 -11.51
C ALA A 252 -12.70 13.38 -10.99
N TYR A 253 -11.82 12.43 -11.31
CA TYR A 253 -10.38 12.55 -11.03
C TYR A 253 -9.76 13.73 -11.77
N ASP A 254 -9.97 13.83 -13.09
CA ASP A 254 -9.44 14.92 -13.93
C ASP A 254 -9.90 16.31 -13.49
N ALA A 255 -11.14 16.43 -13.02
CA ALA A 255 -11.72 17.67 -12.53
C ALA A 255 -11.43 17.96 -11.04
N PHE A 256 -10.64 17.13 -10.36
CA PHE A 256 -10.38 17.23 -8.91
C PHE A 256 -11.67 17.22 -8.06
N THR A 257 -12.66 16.44 -8.49
CA THR A 257 -13.95 16.28 -7.80
C THR A 257 -14.19 14.83 -7.35
N LEU A 258 -13.17 13.98 -7.35
CA LEU A 258 -13.26 12.58 -6.94
C LEU A 258 -13.91 12.36 -5.56
N PRO A 259 -13.74 13.24 -4.53
CA PRO A 259 -14.48 13.10 -3.27
C PRO A 259 -16.00 13.09 -3.42
N THR A 260 -16.54 13.78 -4.41
CA THR A 260 -17.99 13.79 -4.68
C THR A 260 -18.49 12.43 -5.18
N VAL A 261 -17.63 11.65 -5.84
CA VAL A 261 -17.91 10.26 -6.21
C VAL A 261 -17.99 9.40 -4.95
N PHE A 262 -17.07 9.57 -4.00
CA PHE A 262 -17.17 8.88 -2.70
C PHE A 262 -18.49 9.20 -2.00
N ASP A 263 -18.94 10.45 -1.99
CA ASP A 263 -20.23 10.83 -1.41
C ASP A 263 -21.40 10.13 -2.12
N LYS A 264 -21.44 10.24 -3.45
CA LYS A 264 -22.51 9.69 -4.29
C LYS A 264 -22.69 8.18 -4.11
N TYR A 265 -21.58 7.46 -3.94
CA TYR A 265 -21.58 6.00 -3.80
C TYR A 265 -21.45 5.54 -2.33
N GLY A 266 -21.77 6.42 -1.36
CA GLY A 266 -21.97 6.05 0.05
C GLY A 266 -20.70 5.84 0.87
N LYS A 267 -19.56 6.34 0.40
CA LYS A 267 -18.24 6.25 1.04
C LYS A 267 -17.72 7.58 1.61
N GLY A 268 -18.45 8.68 1.44
CA GLY A 268 -18.10 10.00 1.97
C GLY A 268 -17.77 10.01 3.47
N ASN A 269 -18.66 9.48 4.30
CA ASN A 269 -18.44 9.41 5.75
C ASN A 269 -17.23 8.54 6.14
N GLU A 270 -16.92 7.52 5.33
CA GLU A 270 -15.80 6.62 5.58
C GLU A 270 -14.47 7.31 5.31
N ILE A 271 -14.36 8.06 4.19
CA ILE A 271 -13.15 8.84 3.89
C ILE A 271 -12.91 9.92 4.95
N ASP A 272 -13.95 10.63 5.39
CA ASP A 272 -13.81 11.71 6.39
C ASP A 272 -13.33 11.20 7.75
N ARG A 273 -13.83 10.02 8.14
CA ARG A 273 -13.47 9.41 9.43
C ARG A 273 -12.10 8.75 9.40
N ALA A 274 -11.77 8.07 8.30
CA ALA A 274 -10.56 7.25 8.21
C ALA A 274 -9.34 8.03 7.71
N TYR A 275 -9.54 9.04 6.86
CA TYR A 275 -8.46 9.80 6.22
C TYR A 275 -8.82 11.30 6.16
N PRO A 276 -8.62 12.05 7.26
CA PRO A 276 -9.07 13.44 7.38
C PRO A 276 -8.57 14.37 6.26
N HIS A 277 -7.41 14.07 5.68
CA HIS A 277 -6.77 14.88 4.64
C HIS A 277 -7.05 14.41 3.21
N LEU A 278 -7.69 13.24 3.02
CA LEU A 278 -7.85 12.64 1.71
C LEU A 278 -8.73 13.47 0.78
N ARG A 279 -9.78 14.09 1.32
CA ARG A 279 -10.63 14.99 0.51
C ARG A 279 -9.87 16.17 -0.05
N ALA A 280 -9.12 16.86 0.81
CA ALA A 280 -8.31 18.00 0.41
C ALA A 280 -7.26 17.58 -0.63
N PHE A 281 -6.63 16.42 -0.40
CA PHE A 281 -5.64 15.85 -1.32
C PHE A 281 -6.22 15.57 -2.72
N LEU A 282 -7.38 14.89 -2.79
CA LEU A 282 -8.03 14.53 -4.06
C LEU A 282 -8.72 15.72 -4.75
N SER A 283 -8.95 16.82 -4.03
CA SER A 283 -9.53 18.05 -4.58
C SER A 283 -8.48 19.05 -5.07
N CYS A 284 -7.20 18.68 -4.98
CA CYS A 284 -6.07 19.55 -5.26
C CYS A 284 -5.23 18.98 -6.43
N PRO A 285 -4.90 19.81 -7.44
CA PRO A 285 -3.96 19.43 -8.50
C PRO A 285 -2.62 19.00 -7.94
N GLU A 286 -1.96 18.05 -8.59
CA GLU A 286 -0.74 17.43 -8.05
C GLU A 286 0.36 18.44 -7.68
N HIS A 287 0.58 19.44 -8.53
CA HIS A 287 1.61 20.47 -8.36
C HIS A 287 1.32 21.47 -7.23
N GLU A 288 0.09 21.51 -6.71
CA GLU A 288 -0.31 22.34 -5.58
C GLU A 288 -0.35 21.55 -4.26
N ARG A 289 -0.17 20.22 -4.31
CA ARG A 289 -0.24 19.37 -3.11
C ARG A 289 0.95 19.66 -2.18
N PRO A 290 0.72 19.67 -0.84
CA PRO A 290 1.79 19.77 0.13
C PRO A 290 2.88 18.71 -0.08
N LEU A 291 4.15 19.14 -0.07
CA LEU A 291 5.30 18.26 -0.37
C LEU A 291 5.48 17.15 0.67
N VAL A 292 4.95 17.32 1.89
CA VAL A 292 4.94 16.27 2.93
C VAL A 292 4.30 14.97 2.45
N TRP A 293 3.35 15.01 1.53
CA TRP A 293 2.76 13.79 0.99
C TRP A 293 3.76 13.01 0.13
N ARG A 294 4.70 13.70 -0.53
CA ARG A 294 5.82 13.06 -1.24
C ARG A 294 6.86 12.51 -0.27
N LEU A 295 7.06 13.15 0.89
CA LEU A 295 7.83 12.56 1.98
C LEU A 295 7.16 11.27 2.50
N CYS A 296 5.83 11.30 2.70
CA CYS A 296 5.08 10.10 3.10
C CYS A 296 5.25 8.97 2.07
N HIS A 297 5.18 9.29 0.78
CA HIS A 297 5.46 8.33 -0.29
C HIS A 297 6.91 7.82 -0.24
N TYR A 298 7.90 8.68 -0.04
CA TYR A 298 9.29 8.27 0.13
C TYR A 298 9.47 7.28 1.30
N ILE A 299 8.80 7.50 2.43
CA ILE A 299 8.83 6.60 3.59
C ILE A 299 8.07 5.28 3.35
N SER A 300 7.09 5.27 2.45
CA SER A 300 6.37 4.04 2.07
C SER A 300 7.12 3.16 1.07
N VAL A 301 8.17 3.70 0.43
CA VAL A 301 9.02 2.94 -0.49
C VAL A 301 10.15 2.33 0.31
N ASP A 302 9.94 1.11 0.81
CA ASP A 302 10.96 0.37 1.57
C ASP A 302 12.16 -0.07 0.68
N ASP A 303 12.04 -0.02 -0.66
CA ASP A 303 13.13 -0.33 -1.60
C ASP A 303 13.91 0.93 -2.02
N VAL A 304 15.16 1.02 -1.56
CA VAL A 304 16.09 2.12 -1.86
C VAL A 304 16.35 2.27 -3.37
N ASN A 305 16.21 1.20 -4.17
CA ASN A 305 16.37 1.26 -5.62
C ASN A 305 15.17 1.91 -6.31
N ALA A 306 13.95 1.68 -5.79
CA ALA A 306 12.72 2.26 -6.33
C ALA A 306 12.66 3.78 -6.11
N VAL A 307 13.21 4.28 -4.99
CA VAL A 307 13.41 5.73 -4.76
C VAL A 307 14.27 6.37 -5.85
N GLY A 308 15.20 5.62 -6.44
CA GLY A 308 16.05 6.08 -7.53
C GLY A 308 15.27 6.38 -8.82
N ALA A 309 14.17 5.69 -9.05
CA ALA A 309 13.36 5.77 -10.27
C ALA A 309 12.37 6.95 -10.29
N LEU A 310 12.08 7.57 -9.14
CA LEU A 310 11.10 8.66 -8.99
C LEU A 310 11.77 9.96 -8.51
N PRO A 311 12.13 10.90 -9.42
CA PRO A 311 12.79 12.16 -9.06
C PRO A 311 12.04 12.98 -8.01
N GLN A 312 10.70 13.01 -8.08
CA GLN A 312 9.84 13.78 -7.17
C GLN A 312 9.99 13.33 -5.71
N LEU A 313 10.24 12.03 -5.47
CA LEU A 313 10.49 11.51 -4.11
C LEU A 313 11.83 11.99 -3.58
N ARG A 314 12.84 12.02 -4.44
CA ARG A 314 14.17 12.51 -4.11
C ARG A 314 14.14 14.00 -3.77
N ASP A 315 13.46 14.80 -4.59
CA ASP A 315 13.36 16.25 -4.39
C ASP A 315 12.62 16.58 -3.09
N ALA A 316 11.56 15.83 -2.78
CA ALA A 316 10.87 15.93 -1.49
C ALA A 316 11.79 15.54 -0.33
N ALA A 317 12.45 14.38 -0.40
CA ALA A 317 13.37 13.92 0.61
C ALA A 317 14.51 14.93 0.87
N GLU A 318 15.07 15.54 -0.18
CA GLU A 318 16.06 16.61 -0.09
C GLU A 318 15.54 17.85 0.62
N THR A 319 14.29 18.26 0.35
CA THR A 319 13.65 19.39 1.02
C THR A 319 13.53 19.18 2.54
N TYR A 320 13.35 17.93 2.95
CA TYR A 320 13.33 17.47 4.33
C TYR A 320 14.73 17.08 4.88
N GLY A 321 15.79 17.41 4.16
CA GLY A 321 17.18 17.20 4.61
C GLY A 321 17.71 15.78 4.43
N ILE A 322 16.96 14.85 3.82
CA ILE A 322 17.40 13.49 3.48
C ILE A 322 18.09 13.50 2.11
N GLY A 323 19.11 14.34 1.95
CA GLY A 323 19.80 14.50 0.67
C GLY A 323 20.92 13.51 0.42
N LEU A 324 21.32 13.40 -0.85
CA LEU A 324 22.47 12.57 -1.28
C LEU A 324 23.81 13.04 -0.68
N ARG A 325 23.87 14.27 -0.16
CA ARG A 325 25.05 14.83 0.52
C ARG A 325 25.29 14.21 1.90
N LEU A 326 24.25 13.60 2.50
CA LEU A 326 24.40 12.85 3.74
C LEU A 326 25.07 11.51 3.46
N ASN A 327 25.91 11.08 4.39
CA ASN A 327 26.43 9.70 4.35
C ASN A 327 25.28 8.69 4.58
N PRO A 328 25.43 7.42 4.17
CA PRO A 328 24.36 6.42 4.27
C PRO A 328 23.80 6.24 5.68
N ARG A 329 24.64 6.38 6.72
CA ARG A 329 24.20 6.27 8.11
C ARG A 329 23.29 7.42 8.52
N ASP A 330 23.67 8.66 8.20
CA ASP A 330 22.85 9.83 8.49
C ASP A 330 21.53 9.79 7.71
N ARG A 331 21.53 9.30 6.47
CA ARG A 331 20.29 9.10 5.69
C ARG A 331 19.35 8.11 6.36
N LEU A 332 19.87 6.97 6.82
CA LEU A 332 19.07 5.96 7.50
C LEU A 332 18.50 6.48 8.83
N ILE A 333 19.31 7.19 9.62
CA ILE A 333 18.85 7.78 10.88
C ILE A 333 17.75 8.84 10.62
N MET A 334 17.89 9.65 9.57
CA MET A 334 16.85 10.61 9.18
C MET A 334 15.58 9.92 8.67
N TYR A 335 15.70 8.84 7.90
CA TYR A 335 14.57 8.02 7.45
C TYR A 335 13.77 7.48 8.63
N GLU A 336 14.43 6.81 9.58
CA GLU A 336 13.79 6.26 10.78
C GLU A 336 13.17 7.37 11.64
N PHE A 337 13.84 8.52 11.74
CA PHE A 337 13.30 9.68 12.45
C PHE A 337 11.99 10.18 11.83
N TYR A 338 11.92 10.36 10.50
CA TYR A 338 10.69 10.82 9.86
C TYR A 338 9.59 9.76 9.89
N LYS A 339 9.95 8.47 9.83
CA LYS A 339 9.02 7.36 10.05
C LYS A 339 8.41 7.43 11.45
N GLU A 340 9.20 7.68 12.49
CA GLU A 340 8.68 7.85 13.85
C GLU A 340 7.83 9.13 13.97
N LEU A 341 8.30 10.25 13.42
CA LEU A 341 7.63 11.54 13.53
C LEU A 341 6.27 11.56 12.83
N LEU A 342 6.17 11.02 11.60
CA LEU A 342 4.92 10.93 10.87
C LEU A 342 3.90 10.03 11.60
N GLY A 343 4.36 9.03 12.37
CA GLY A 343 3.47 8.20 13.19
C GLY A 343 2.93 8.91 14.43
N ALA A 344 3.55 10.03 14.82
CA ALA A 344 3.24 10.78 16.04
C ALA A 344 2.62 12.16 15.77
N ALA A 345 2.62 12.63 14.53
CA ALA A 345 2.30 14.01 14.18
C ALA A 345 1.47 14.11 12.89
N ASP A 346 0.66 15.17 12.81
CA ASP A 346 -0.07 15.50 11.58
C ASP A 346 0.93 15.94 10.48
N PRO A 347 0.89 15.34 9.27
CA PRO A 347 1.77 15.68 8.16
C PRO A 347 1.70 17.16 7.75
N LEU A 348 0.52 17.79 7.79
CA LEU A 348 0.38 19.19 7.38
C LEU A 348 1.05 20.13 8.38
N HIS A 349 1.02 19.82 9.68
CA HIS A 349 1.79 20.56 10.67
C HIS A 349 3.30 20.33 10.51
N LEU A 350 3.71 19.14 10.07
CA LEU A 350 5.12 18.86 9.73
C LEU A 350 5.59 19.68 8.52
N GLN A 351 4.76 19.82 7.49
CA GLN A 351 5.02 20.71 6.35
C GLN A 351 5.18 22.16 6.82
N GLU A 352 4.24 22.68 7.62
CA GLU A 352 4.31 24.04 8.15
C GLU A 352 5.58 24.27 8.98
N ALA A 353 5.97 23.31 9.81
CA ALA A 353 7.20 23.39 10.59
C ALA A 353 8.46 23.41 9.69
N CYS A 354 8.47 22.64 8.60
CA CYS A 354 9.55 22.67 7.61
C CYS A 354 9.62 24.03 6.90
N ASP A 355 8.49 24.54 6.43
CA ASP A 355 8.41 25.79 5.68
C ASP A 355 8.81 27.00 6.53
N THR A 356 8.48 26.98 7.82
CA THR A 356 8.83 28.04 8.77
C THR A 356 10.23 27.90 9.39
N GLY A 357 10.95 26.81 9.09
CA GLY A 357 12.24 26.49 9.70
C GLY A 357 12.16 26.33 11.21
N THR A 358 11.12 25.64 11.68
CA THR A 358 10.89 25.28 13.08
C THR A 358 10.75 23.77 13.29
N LEU A 359 11.24 22.97 12.35
CA LEU A 359 11.06 21.53 12.31
C LEU A 359 11.68 20.84 13.53
N LEU A 360 12.86 21.27 13.99
CA LEU A 360 13.47 20.71 15.19
C LEU A 360 12.60 20.94 16.44
N ARG A 361 12.02 22.14 16.56
CA ARG A 361 11.16 22.50 17.70
C ARG A 361 9.87 21.67 17.68
N PHE A 362 9.23 21.60 16.52
CA PHE A 362 8.02 20.79 16.31
C PHE A 362 8.28 19.32 16.65
N SER A 363 9.37 18.76 16.15
CA SER A 363 9.74 17.35 16.37
C SER A 363 9.91 17.02 17.85
N LYS A 364 10.52 17.93 18.63
CA LYS A 364 10.68 17.77 20.10
C LYS A 364 9.36 17.82 20.87
N GLN A 365 8.33 18.45 20.32
CA GLN A 365 7.01 18.51 20.94
C GLN A 365 6.20 17.24 20.68
N CYS A 366 6.35 16.65 19.48
CA CYS A 366 5.64 15.44 19.08
C CYS A 366 6.26 14.17 19.68
N LEU A 367 7.59 14.06 19.65
CA LEU A 367 8.30 12.86 20.10
C LEU A 367 8.54 12.90 21.61
N LYS A 368 7.84 12.02 22.33
CA LYS A 368 8.00 11.85 23.79
C LYS A 368 9.34 11.24 24.18
N LYS A 369 9.94 10.46 23.29
CA LYS A 369 11.29 9.93 23.42
C LYS A 369 12.26 11.00 22.94
N GLY A 370 13.41 11.13 23.61
CA GLY A 370 14.44 12.07 23.17
C GLY A 370 14.87 11.78 21.73
N ILE A 371 15.12 12.84 20.96
CA ILE A 371 15.59 12.75 19.58
C ILE A 371 17.11 12.54 19.59
N ASP A 372 17.62 11.69 18.69
CA ASP A 372 19.06 11.50 18.52
C ASP A 372 19.79 12.85 18.32
N HIS A 373 20.93 13.02 18.99
CA HIS A 373 21.69 14.27 18.93
C HIS A 373 22.13 14.60 17.50
N ARG A 374 22.48 13.59 16.69
CA ARG A 374 22.84 13.76 15.28
C ARG A 374 21.66 14.30 14.47
N VAL A 375 20.47 13.76 14.67
CA VAL A 375 19.24 14.28 14.04
C VAL A 375 19.00 15.73 14.48
N CYS A 376 19.15 16.03 15.77
CA CYS A 376 19.01 17.41 16.25
C CYS A 376 19.95 18.39 15.55
N SER A 377 21.22 18.00 15.34
CA SER A 377 22.18 18.83 14.61
C SER A 377 21.76 19.03 13.15
N LEU A 378 21.37 17.96 12.45
CA LEU A 378 20.96 18.04 11.04
C LEU A 378 19.70 18.91 10.85
N LEU A 379 18.70 18.76 11.72
CA LEU A 379 17.50 19.59 11.68
C LEU A 379 17.78 21.06 12.04
N ALA A 380 18.72 21.32 12.96
CA ALA A 380 19.10 22.70 13.29
C ALA A 380 19.74 23.41 12.09
N GLU A 381 20.59 22.72 11.34
CA GLU A 381 21.18 23.23 10.10
C GLU A 381 20.11 23.49 9.03
N LEU A 382 19.16 22.57 8.87
CA LEU A 382 18.02 22.71 7.96
C LEU A 382 17.14 23.92 8.33
N ASP A 383 16.77 24.07 9.60
CA ASP A 383 15.94 25.17 10.11
C ASP A 383 16.62 26.54 9.90
N VAL A 384 17.95 26.61 10.02
CA VAL A 384 18.70 27.85 9.74
C VAL A 384 18.68 28.16 8.24
N SER A 385 18.90 27.16 7.40
CA SER A 385 18.86 27.30 5.94
C SER A 385 17.49 27.80 5.46
N LYS A 386 16.40 27.18 5.95
CA LYS A 386 15.02 27.57 5.60
C LYS A 386 14.69 29.00 6.01
N ARG A 387 15.02 29.41 7.24
CA ARG A 387 14.82 30.79 7.71
C ARG A 387 15.67 31.81 6.96
N PHE A 388 16.81 31.41 6.41
CA PHE A 388 17.61 32.27 5.55
C PHE A 388 16.95 32.44 4.17
N GLN A 389 16.50 31.35 3.55
CA GLN A 389 15.77 31.38 2.28
C GLN A 389 14.49 32.23 2.36
N MET A 390 13.70 32.09 3.44
CA MET A 390 12.50 32.92 3.65
C MET A 390 12.81 34.42 3.71
N ARG A 391 13.90 34.80 4.39
CA ARG A 391 14.32 36.21 4.48
C ARG A 391 14.70 36.79 3.12
N LEU A 392 15.38 36.00 2.29
CA LEU A 392 15.73 36.40 0.93
C LEU A 392 14.51 36.51 0.01
N ALA A 393 13.51 35.65 0.17
CA ALA A 393 12.26 35.70 -0.59
C ALA A 393 11.33 36.86 -0.18
N GLY A 394 11.54 37.44 1.01
CA GLY A 394 10.69 38.47 1.62
C GLY A 394 11.14 39.93 1.42
N GLU A 395 12.23 40.22 0.69
CA GLU A 395 12.64 41.61 0.38
C GLU A 395 12.22 42.03 -1.05
N PRO A 396 11.08 42.74 -1.23
CA PRO A 396 10.91 43.62 -2.38
C PRO A 396 11.78 44.86 -2.17
N GLY A 397 12.79 45.04 -3.02
CA GLY A 397 13.75 46.14 -2.95
C GLY A 397 13.09 47.51 -2.85
N HIS A 398 13.17 48.12 -1.69
CA HIS A 398 12.86 49.53 -1.49
C HIS A 398 14.13 50.33 -1.83
N ILE A 399 14.24 50.79 -3.07
CA ILE A 399 15.23 51.79 -3.46
C ILE A 399 14.80 53.11 -2.80
N PRO A 400 15.59 53.71 -1.89
CA PRO A 400 15.26 55.02 -1.34
C PRO A 400 15.48 56.04 -2.46
N GLN A 401 14.41 56.69 -2.92
CA GLN A 401 14.53 57.90 -3.71
C GLN A 401 15.10 58.99 -2.81
N THR A 402 16.38 59.33 -3.04
CA THR A 402 16.98 60.56 -2.55
C THR A 402 16.28 61.74 -3.23
N GLN A 403 15.37 62.40 -2.51
CA GLN A 403 14.95 63.76 -2.82
C GLN A 403 16.15 64.70 -2.63
N VAL A 404 16.59 65.29 -3.73
CA VAL A 404 17.42 66.48 -3.74
C VAL A 404 16.50 67.62 -4.11
N ASP A 405 16.28 68.54 -3.19
CA ASP A 405 15.82 69.91 -3.47
C ASP A 405 16.51 70.86 -2.48
N PRO A 406 16.99 72.02 -2.94
CA PRO A 406 16.99 73.25 -2.15
C PRO A 406 15.68 74.03 -2.31
#